data_AF-A0A8J7VLA9-F1
#
_entry.id   AF-A0A8J7VLA9-F1
#
_cell.length_a   1.000
_cell.length_b   1.000
_cell.length_c   1.000
_cell.angle_alpha   90.00
_cell.angle_beta   90.00
_cell.angle_gamma   90.00
#
_symmetry.space_group_name_H-M   'P 1'
#
loop_
_entity.id
_entity.type
_entity.pdbx_description
1 polymer ?
#
loop_
_entity_poly.entity_id
_entity_poly.type
_entity_poly.pdbx_seq_one_letter_code
_entity_poly.pdbx_strand_id
1 'polypeptide(L)' 'MELYTLLREFADSWMLLALFLVFITVIFWAFRPGSRKAHDEAANSIFRHDKKPAAADEARQGRVASKPQPEEA' A
#
# COMPACT_ATOMS: atom_id res chain seq x y z
N MET A 1 -7.26 -28.28 48.31
CA MET A 1 -7.31 -28.60 46.86
C MET A 1 -7.80 -27.43 46.01
N GLU A 2 -8.37 -26.37 46.59
CA GLU A 2 -8.86 -25.17 45.90
C GLU A 2 -7.86 -24.53 44.91
N LEU A 3 -6.62 -24.27 45.34
CA LEU A 3 -5.63 -23.53 44.53
C LEU A 3 -5.13 -24.34 43.32
N TYR A 4 -5.04 -25.67 43.46
CA TYR A 4 -4.63 -26.57 42.38
C TYR A 4 -5.68 -26.60 41.27
N THR A 5 -6.97 -26.69 41.62
CA THR A 5 -8.07 -26.64 40.66
C THR A 5 -8.10 -25.30 39.91
N LEU A 6 -7.94 -24.20 40.65
CA LEU A 6 -7.93 -22.84 40.07
C LEU A 6 -6.77 -22.64 39.08
N LEU A 7 -5.56 -23.07 39.45
CA LEU A 7 -4.40 -23.01 38.58
C LEU A 7 -4.55 -23.92 37.34
N ARG A 8 -5.24 -25.05 37.49
CA ARG A 8 -5.48 -26.01 36.41
C ARG A 8 -6.50 -25.52 35.39
N GLU A 9 -7.63 -24.95 35.81
CA GLU A 9 -8.60 -24.35 34.87
C GLU A 9 -7.98 -23.19 34.09
N PHE A 10 -7.14 -22.38 34.74
CA PHE A 10 -6.36 -21.35 34.05
C PHE A 10 -5.35 -21.95 33.05
N ALA A 11 -4.69 -23.05 33.41
CA ALA A 11 -3.78 -23.75 32.50
C ALA A 11 -4.49 -24.36 31.28
N ASP A 12 -5.71 -24.90 31.48
CA ASP A 12 -6.46 -25.56 30.41
C ASP A 12 -7.05 -24.56 29.38
N SER A 13 -7.29 -23.32 29.79
CA SER A 13 -7.89 -22.28 28.93
C SER A 13 -6.89 -21.61 27.97
N TRP A 14 -5.60 -21.94 28.02
CA TRP A 14 -4.55 -21.36 27.17
C TRP A 14 -4.74 -21.62 25.67
N MET A 15 -5.17 -22.82 25.29
CA MET A 15 -5.35 -23.15 23.87
C MET A 15 -6.52 -22.36 23.26
N LEU A 16 -7.60 -22.23 24.03
CA LEU A 16 -8.77 -21.44 23.63
C LEU A 16 -8.41 -19.96 23.48
N LEU A 17 -7.59 -19.45 24.41
CA LEU A 17 -7.11 -18.07 24.40
C LEU A 17 -6.15 -17.80 23.24
N ALA A 18 -5.27 -18.76 22.91
CA ALA A 18 -4.38 -18.67 21.75
C ALA A 18 -5.17 -18.56 20.43
N LEU A 19 -6.18 -19.42 20.22
CA LEU A 19 -7.05 -19.36 19.04
C LEU A 19 -7.81 -18.03 18.94
N PHE A 20 -8.31 -17.54 20.07
CA PHE A 20 -8.98 -16.25 20.15
C PHE A 20 -8.05 -15.08 19.78
N LEU A 21 -6.81 -15.07 20.28
CA LEU A 21 -5.81 -14.06 19.92
C LEU A 21 -5.42 -14.12 18.44
N VAL A 22 -5.23 -15.33 17.89
CA VAL A 22 -4.96 -15.52 16.45
C VAL A 22 -6.12 -14.96 15.62
N PHE A 23 -7.35 -15.27 15.99
CA PHE A 23 -8.54 -14.77 15.31
C PHE A 23 -8.60 -13.24 15.31
N ILE A 24 -8.39 -12.61 16.47
CA ILE A 24 -8.33 -11.15 16.58
C ILE A 24 -7.19 -10.57 15.72
N THR A 25 -6.02 -11.21 15.72
CA THR A 25 -4.87 -10.79 14.92
C THR A 25 -5.20 -10.80 13.43
N VAL A 26 -5.87 -11.86 12.95
CA VAL A 26 -6.31 -11.97 11.56
C VAL A 26 -7.35 -10.90 11.23
N ILE A 27 -8.29 -10.63 12.13
CA ILE A 27 -9.27 -9.55 11.98
C ILE A 27 -8.56 -8.20 11.81
N PHE A 28 -7.66 -7.85 12.73
CA PHE A 28 -6.92 -6.59 12.64
C PHE A 28 -6.06 -6.51 11.38
N TRP A 29 -5.49 -7.63 10.95
CA TRP A 29 -4.73 -7.69 9.70
C TRP A 29 -5.61 -7.52 8.46
N ALA A 30 -6.80 -8.12 8.43
CA ALA A 30 -7.77 -7.95 7.34
C ALA A 30 -8.28 -6.51 7.24
N PHE A 31 -8.47 -5.84 8.39
CA PHE A 31 -8.85 -4.44 8.44
C PHE A 31 -7.67 -3.47 8.27
N ARG A 32 -6.41 -3.94 8.24
CA ARG A 32 -5.23 -3.11 7.96
C ARG A 32 -5.41 -2.54 6.55
N PRO A 33 -5.62 -1.22 6.38
CA PRO A 33 -5.93 -0.61 5.09
C PRO A 33 -4.65 -0.38 4.28
N GLY A 34 -3.83 -1.42 4.08
CA GLY A 34 -2.56 -1.37 3.37
C GLY A 34 -2.72 -1.25 1.85
N SER A 35 -3.84 -1.72 1.29
CA SER A 35 -4.06 -1.77 -0.17
C SER A 35 -4.66 -0.50 -0.76
N ARG A 36 -5.08 0.48 0.05
CA ARG A 36 -5.70 1.71 -0.47
C ARG A 36 -4.79 2.47 -1.43
N LYS A 37 -3.46 2.49 -1.19
CA LYS A 37 -2.52 3.19 -2.07
C LYS A 37 -2.32 2.51 -3.43
N ALA A 38 -2.24 1.17 -3.47
CA ALA A 38 -2.01 0.44 -4.71
C ALA A 38 -3.24 0.48 -5.65
N HIS A 39 -4.46 0.42 -5.09
CA HIS A 39 -5.68 0.56 -5.88
C HIS A 39 -5.88 1.99 -6.40
N ASP A 40 -5.48 3.01 -5.62
CA ASP A 40 -5.60 4.42 -6.02
C ASP A 40 -4.58 4.78 -7.13
N GLU A 41 -3.36 4.24 -7.08
CA GLU A 41 -2.37 4.35 -8.16
C GLU A 41 -2.81 3.65 -9.44
N ALA A 42 -3.35 2.42 -9.35
CA ALA A 42 -3.84 1.68 -10.51
C ALA A 42 -5.05 2.37 -11.16
N ALA A 43 -5.99 2.89 -10.36
CA ALA A 43 -7.14 3.64 -10.85
C ALA A 43 -6.72 4.96 -11.53
N ASN A 44 -5.73 5.67 -10.98
CA ASN A 44 -5.23 6.90 -11.60
C ASN A 44 -4.29 6.67 -12.79
N SER A 45 -3.85 5.44 -13.07
CA SER A 45 -2.93 5.15 -14.19
C SER A 45 -3.52 5.53 -15.55
N ILE A 46 -4.83 5.32 -15.75
CA ILE A 46 -5.53 5.62 -17.00
C ILE A 46 -5.86 7.12 -17.11
N PHE A 47 -6.19 7.78 -15.99
CA PHE A 47 -6.54 9.20 -15.96
C PHE A 47 -5.34 10.15 -15.83
N ARG A 48 -4.13 9.63 -15.63
CA ARG A 48 -2.91 10.44 -15.48
C ARG A 48 -2.63 11.32 -16.71
N HIS A 49 -3.17 10.96 -17.86
CA HIS A 49 -3.06 11.71 -19.11
C HIS A 49 -4.26 12.63 -19.41
N ASP A 50 -5.29 12.62 -18.56
CA ASP A 50 -6.54 13.36 -18.79
C ASP A 50 -6.44 14.82 -18.30
N LYS A 51 -5.68 15.09 -17.23
CA LYS A 51 -5.60 16.41 -16.59
C LYS A 51 -4.39 17.28 -16.93
N LYS A 52 -3.49 16.85 -17.80
CA LYS A 52 -2.38 17.70 -18.28
C LYS A 52 -2.13 17.46 -19.76
N PRO A 53 -2.11 18.51 -20.59
CA PRO A 53 -1.88 18.36 -22.01
C PRO A 53 -0.44 17.88 -22.23
N ALA A 54 -0.28 16.60 -22.57
CA ALA A 54 1.01 16.02 -22.97
C ALA A 54 1.65 16.76 -24.16
N ALA A 55 0.85 17.49 -24.94
CA ALA A 55 1.30 18.30 -26.06
C ALA A 55 2.26 19.45 -25.67
N ALA A 56 2.21 19.94 -24.42
CA ALA A 56 3.06 21.07 -24.01
C ALA A 56 4.51 20.65 -23.67
N ASP A 57 4.71 19.43 -23.15
CA ASP A 57 6.03 18.92 -22.78
C ASP A 57 6.79 18.34 -23.99
N GLU A 58 6.10 17.66 -24.91
CA GLU A 58 6.70 17.16 -26.16
C GLU A 58 7.15 18.31 -27.07
N ALA A 59 6.35 19.37 -27.20
CA ALA A 59 6.68 20.56 -27.99
C ALA A 59 7.83 21.41 -27.37
N ARG A 60 8.14 21.20 -26.09
CA ARG A 60 9.28 21.82 -25.40
C ARG A 60 10.54 20.97 -25.53
N GLN A 61 10.42 19.64 -25.41
CA GLN A 61 11.56 18.72 -25.58
C GLN A 61 12.06 18.68 -27.04
N GLY A 62 11.16 18.70 -28.03
CA GLY A 62 11.54 18.79 -29.44
C GLY A 62 12.23 20.12 -29.82
N ARG A 63 11.89 21.22 -29.13
CA ARG A 63 12.55 22.52 -29.33
C ARG A 63 13.92 22.61 -28.68
N VAL A 64 14.14 21.90 -27.57
CA VAL A 64 15.46 21.86 -26.90
C VAL A 64 16.44 20.96 -27.67
N ALA A 65 15.95 19.92 -28.35
CA ALA A 65 16.76 19.05 -29.20
C ALA A 65 17.19 19.69 -30.54
N SER A 66 16.61 20.84 -30.92
CA SER A 66 16.88 21.53 -32.19
C SER A 66 17.52 22.90 -31.95
N LYS A 67 18.57 22.94 -31.12
CA LYS A 67 19.45 24.11 -31.06
C LYS A 67 20.26 24.13 -32.37
N PRO A 68 20.18 25.19 -33.20
CA PRO A 68 21.01 25.28 -34.38
C PRO A 68 22.46 25.42 -33.92
N GLN A 69 23.32 24.49 -34.34
CA GLN A 69 24.77 24.65 -34.23
C GLN A 69 25.13 25.93 -34.99
N PRO A 70 25.81 26.90 -34.35
CA PRO A 70 26.28 28.09 -35.04
C PRO A 70 27.34 27.64 -36.05
N GLU A 71 27.07 27.91 -37.32
CA GLU A 71 28.02 28.49 -38.28
C GLU A 71 29.46 28.56 -37.74
N GLU A 72 30.25 27.50 -37.96
CA GLU A 72 31.71 27.60 -37.97
C GLU A 72 32.12 28.00 -39.39
N ALA A 73 32.62 29.25 -39.45
CA ALA A 73 33.16 29.96 -40.60
C ALA A 73 34.56 29.46 -41.01
#